data_AF-A0A2G6PKR8-F1
#
_entry.id   AF-A0A2G6PKR8-F1
#
_cell.length_a   1.000
_cell.length_b   1.000
_cell.length_c   1.000
_cell.angle_alpha   90.00
_cell.angle_beta   90.00
_cell.angle_gamma   90.00
#
_symmetry.space_group_name_H-M   'P 1'
#
loop_
_entity.id
_entity.type
_entity.pdbx_description
1 polymer ?
#
loop_
_entity_poly.entity_id
_entity_poly.type
_entity_poly.pdbx_seq_one_letter_code
_entity_poly.pdbx_strand_id
1 'polypeptide(L)'
;MQLYIHLGTNIEYFKLLNEGYLLSMGKGDRELANFFVQNFPGELAENISPQYEVNFMSIREIKRKLGQKVFDKIDGIYYGSDNCEYLSAYKKDIIEAINQFKIFNKNFPPHCVRTFTFVTPYVGDKMMGFLEESLEYLNSLNIKNPIEVVVNDFGVLRVINKKYTNLKPVFGRLIHKILKTPLIDTYGYEAHPAGDLIKNKPEQEKLRLRDEIVKWQIKFYNSSEVSLDLFQDFLKKFSVERVALDYMEKREDLFSSQKDIGIDLYYPWALIFTGRLCDTSGIENPTRAMYATDDICPRTCSKYDISYKVKTIGYNMIQRGNSGYRSELNLDFLKEDFVKNQNNRLVFAPFISV
;
A
#
# COMPACT_ATOMS: atom_id res chain seq x y z
N MET A 1 -12.00 10.96 -7.90
CA MET A 1 -11.43 9.96 -7.00
C MET A 1 -11.67 10.39 -5.56
N GLN A 2 -11.83 9.42 -4.68
CA GLN A 2 -11.99 9.61 -3.26
C GLN A 2 -10.63 9.55 -2.55
N LEU A 3 -10.48 10.24 -1.41
CA LEU A 3 -9.25 10.21 -0.62
C LEU A 3 -9.43 9.37 0.65
N TYR A 4 -8.55 8.39 0.82
CA TYR A 4 -8.50 7.54 2.01
C TYR A 4 -7.12 7.63 2.65
N ILE A 5 -7.05 7.44 3.97
CA ILE A 5 -5.79 7.38 4.72
C ILE A 5 -5.55 5.95 5.20
N HIS A 6 -4.37 5.39 4.95
CA HIS A 6 -3.95 4.10 5.46
C HIS A 6 -3.06 4.26 6.69
N LEU A 7 -3.50 3.65 7.78
CA LEU A 7 -2.80 3.57 9.05
C LEU A 7 -2.41 2.12 9.35
N GLY A 8 -1.18 1.93 9.85
CA GLY A 8 -0.70 0.63 10.34
C GLY A 8 -1.43 0.16 11.60
N THR A 9 -0.96 -0.93 12.21
CA THR A 9 -1.60 -1.47 13.42
C THR A 9 -1.30 -0.68 14.67
N ASN A 10 -0.22 0.11 14.66
CA ASN A 10 0.10 1.00 15.77
C ASN A 10 -0.97 2.11 15.92
N ILE A 11 -1.73 2.03 17.01
CA ILE A 11 -2.83 2.95 17.29
C ILE A 11 -2.36 4.41 17.46
N GLU A 12 -1.09 4.64 17.80
CA GLU A 12 -0.55 5.98 17.94
C GLU A 12 -0.63 6.76 16.62
N TYR A 13 -0.49 6.11 15.46
CA TYR A 13 -0.70 6.78 14.18
C TYR A 13 -2.15 7.25 14.00
N PHE A 14 -3.14 6.52 14.52
CA PHE A 14 -4.53 6.96 14.50
C PHE A 14 -4.75 8.17 15.42
N LYS A 15 -4.14 8.17 16.61
CA LYS A 15 -4.20 9.32 17.52
C LYS A 15 -3.58 10.57 16.89
N LEU A 16 -2.40 10.41 16.28
CA LEU A 16 -1.76 11.49 15.52
C LEU A 16 -2.63 12.00 14.37
N LEU A 17 -3.34 11.12 13.67
CA LEU A 17 -4.33 11.55 12.67
C LEU A 17 -5.46 12.36 13.31
N ASN A 18 -5.98 11.92 14.46
CA ASN A 18 -7.04 12.61 15.21
C ASN A 18 -6.61 13.99 15.73
N GLU A 19 -5.31 14.18 15.95
CA GLU A 19 -4.69 15.45 16.32
C GLU A 19 -4.32 16.31 15.10
N GLY A 20 -4.50 15.79 13.88
CA GLY A 20 -4.18 16.48 12.62
C GLY A 20 -2.71 16.40 12.23
N TYR A 21 -1.86 15.76 13.03
CA TYR A 21 -0.42 15.63 12.78
C TYR A 21 -0.05 14.73 11.60
N LEU A 22 -0.97 13.92 11.08
CA LEU A 22 -0.72 13.19 9.82
C LEU A 22 -1.22 13.93 8.57
N LEU A 23 -1.82 15.09 8.75
CA LEU A 23 -2.36 15.93 7.70
C LEU A 23 -1.53 17.23 7.66
N SER A 24 -1.22 17.75 6.48
CA SER A 24 -0.44 19.00 6.39
C SER A 24 -1.23 20.16 7.03
N MET A 25 -0.64 20.74 8.08
CA MET A 25 -1.07 21.96 8.77
C MET A 25 -0.58 23.23 8.06
N GLY A 26 0.01 23.11 6.86
CA GLY A 26 0.49 24.24 6.07
C GLY A 26 1.76 24.84 6.67
N LYS A 27 1.67 26.04 7.28
CA LYS A 27 2.84 26.69 7.88
C LYS A 27 3.44 25.90 9.05
N GLY A 28 2.63 25.05 9.71
CA GLY A 28 3.05 24.18 10.81
C GLY A 28 3.73 22.88 10.37
N ASP A 29 3.87 22.59 9.07
CA ASP A 29 4.45 21.31 8.63
C ASP A 29 5.92 21.13 9.05
N ARG A 30 6.66 22.24 9.20
CA ARG A 30 8.03 22.22 9.73
C ARG A 30 8.06 21.94 11.24
N GLU A 31 7.09 22.45 11.98
CA GLU A 31 6.92 22.19 13.42
C GLU A 31 6.50 20.74 13.64
N LEU A 32 5.65 20.21 12.77
CA LEU A 32 5.25 18.81 12.74
C LEU A 32 6.44 17.87 12.48
N ALA A 33 7.28 18.18 11.49
CA ALA A 33 8.52 17.44 11.26
C ALA A 33 9.41 17.45 12.52
N ASN A 34 9.53 18.59 13.20
CA ASN A 34 10.26 18.69 14.46
C ASN A 34 9.59 17.89 15.60
N PHE A 35 8.26 17.87 15.68
CA PHE A 35 7.51 17.08 16.67
C PHE A 35 7.82 15.59 16.54
N PHE A 36 7.82 15.06 15.31
CA PHE A 36 8.18 13.66 15.09
C PHE A 36 9.63 13.36 15.51
N VAL A 37 10.56 14.25 15.17
CA VAL A 37 11.97 14.15 15.60
C VAL A 37 12.10 14.12 17.13
N GLN A 38 11.27 14.87 17.86
CA GLN A 38 11.34 14.95 19.31
C GLN A 38 10.64 13.80 20.05
N ASN A 39 9.52 13.29 19.51
CA ASN A 39 8.63 12.36 20.23
C ASN A 39 8.81 10.88 19.84
N PHE A 40 9.50 10.58 18.75
CA PHE A 40 9.80 9.20 18.34
C PHE A 40 11.32 8.92 18.28
N PRO A 41 12.09 9.17 19.37
CA PRO A 41 13.55 9.03 19.37
C PRO A 41 14.03 7.59 19.16
N GLY A 42 13.16 6.59 19.31
CA GLY A 42 13.47 5.16 19.09
C GLY A 42 13.31 4.68 17.65
N GLU A 43 12.65 5.46 16.77
CA GLU A 43 12.68 5.25 15.31
C GLU A 43 13.90 5.89 14.65
N LEU A 44 14.77 6.53 15.44
CA LEU A 44 15.95 7.24 14.99
C LEU A 44 17.18 6.36 15.26
N ALA A 45 17.67 5.68 14.22
CA ALA A 45 19.10 5.48 14.09
C ALA A 45 19.78 6.86 13.89
N GLU A 46 21.10 6.90 13.72
CA GLU A 46 21.91 8.12 13.51
C GLU A 46 21.39 9.11 12.43
N ASN A 47 20.36 8.74 11.65
CA ASN A 47 19.69 9.57 10.64
C ASN A 47 18.15 9.43 10.72
N ILE A 48 17.43 10.51 10.41
CA ILE A 48 15.95 10.55 10.29
C ILE A 48 15.49 9.58 9.18
N SER A 49 14.43 8.80 9.44
CA SER A 49 13.83 7.91 8.42
C SER A 49 13.38 8.71 7.19
N PRO A 50 13.69 8.29 5.96
CA PRO A 50 13.23 8.97 4.75
C PRO A 50 11.70 8.99 4.60
N GLN A 51 10.97 8.18 5.38
CA GLN A 51 9.51 8.17 5.34
C GLN A 51 8.91 9.54 5.70
N TYR A 52 9.54 10.31 6.59
CA TYR A 52 9.07 11.64 6.97
C TYR A 52 9.15 12.65 5.81
N GLU A 53 10.28 12.65 5.10
CA GLU A 53 10.45 13.47 3.90
C GLU A 53 9.45 13.07 2.81
N VAL A 54 9.32 11.76 2.56
CA VAL A 54 8.38 11.21 1.59
C VAL A 54 6.94 11.59 1.93
N ASN A 55 6.53 11.50 3.20
CA ASN A 55 5.21 11.93 3.67
C ASN A 55 4.97 13.41 3.34
N PHE A 56 5.89 14.30 3.71
CA PHE A 56 5.76 15.73 3.44
C PHE A 56 5.66 16.04 1.94
N MET A 57 6.54 15.44 1.13
CA MET A 57 6.50 15.58 -0.33
C MET A 57 5.18 15.06 -0.92
N SER A 58 4.70 13.93 -0.41
CA SER A 58 3.45 13.29 -0.83
C SER A 58 2.23 14.17 -0.57
N ILE A 59 2.16 14.79 0.60
CA ILE A 59 1.06 15.69 0.93
C ILE A 59 1.07 16.91 0.00
N ARG A 60 2.24 17.50 -0.27
CA ARG A 60 2.36 18.62 -1.22
C ARG A 60 1.89 18.21 -2.61
N GLU A 61 2.27 17.03 -3.06
CA GLU A 61 1.87 16.52 -4.36
C GLU A 61 0.36 16.26 -4.43
N ILE A 62 -0.22 15.61 -3.42
CA ILE A 62 -1.66 15.38 -3.32
C ILE A 62 -2.41 16.71 -3.40
N LYS A 63 -1.96 17.74 -2.66
CA LYS A 63 -2.55 19.09 -2.72
C LYS A 63 -2.39 19.75 -4.10
N ARG A 64 -1.27 19.53 -4.78
CA ARG A 64 -1.03 20.03 -6.15
C ARG A 64 -1.98 19.37 -7.15
N LYS A 65 -2.11 18.04 -7.10
CA LYS A 65 -2.88 17.25 -8.07
C LYS A 65 -4.39 17.27 -7.81
N LEU A 66 -4.80 17.18 -6.55
CA LEU A 66 -6.21 17.03 -6.15
C LEU A 66 -6.82 18.30 -5.53
N GLY A 67 -5.99 19.33 -5.30
CA GLY A 67 -6.40 20.63 -4.76
C GLY A 67 -6.08 20.80 -3.28
N GLN A 68 -5.95 22.06 -2.85
CA GLN A 68 -5.45 22.42 -1.51
C GLN A 68 -6.32 21.93 -0.35
N LYS A 69 -7.63 21.78 -0.57
CA LYS A 69 -8.63 21.36 0.42
C LYS A 69 -8.96 19.87 0.38
N VAL A 70 -8.17 19.06 -0.32
CA VAL A 70 -8.46 17.63 -0.48
C VAL A 70 -8.52 16.88 0.85
N PHE A 71 -7.70 17.26 1.83
CA PHE A 71 -7.71 16.65 3.17
C PHE A 71 -8.91 17.05 4.04
N ASP A 72 -9.66 18.09 3.67
CA ASP A 72 -10.96 18.40 4.29
C ASP A 72 -12.03 17.36 3.87
N LYS A 73 -11.74 16.59 2.81
CA LYS A 73 -12.63 15.64 2.16
C LYS A 73 -12.08 14.21 2.20
N ILE A 74 -11.67 13.75 3.38
CA ILE A 74 -11.31 12.34 3.59
C ILE A 74 -12.59 11.48 3.63
N ASP A 75 -12.66 10.48 2.76
CA ASP A 75 -13.79 9.56 2.56
C ASP A 75 -13.72 8.31 3.44
N GLY A 76 -12.54 7.95 3.96
CA GLY A 76 -12.43 6.79 4.83
C GLY A 76 -11.01 6.48 5.29
N ILE A 77 -10.90 5.40 6.06
CA ILE A 77 -9.66 4.94 6.68
C ILE A 77 -9.43 3.47 6.34
N TYR A 78 -8.21 3.15 5.90
CA TYR A 78 -7.67 1.80 5.88
C TYR A 78 -6.90 1.61 7.19
N TYR A 79 -7.21 0.58 7.95
CA TYR A 79 -6.54 0.28 9.22
C TYR A 79 -6.03 -1.16 9.20
N GLY A 80 -4.74 -1.35 9.44
CA GLY A 80 -4.11 -2.67 9.50
C GLY A 80 -2.83 -2.75 8.68
N SER A 81 -2.25 -3.93 8.63
CA SER A 81 -1.05 -4.22 7.84
C SER A 81 -1.39 -5.22 6.74
N ASP A 82 -0.82 -5.03 5.55
CA ASP A 82 -1.02 -5.89 4.40
C ASP A 82 0.02 -7.02 4.29
N ASN A 83 1.12 -6.97 5.03
CA ASN A 83 2.35 -7.66 4.64
C ASN A 83 2.86 -8.77 5.56
N CYS A 84 2.57 -8.75 6.86
CA CYS A 84 3.17 -9.65 7.82
C CYS A 84 2.09 -10.24 8.73
N GLU A 85 2.01 -11.56 8.82
CA GLU A 85 1.01 -12.24 9.65
C GLU A 85 1.08 -11.81 11.12
N TYR A 86 2.29 -11.55 11.63
CA TYR A 86 2.50 -11.11 12.99
C TYR A 86 2.10 -9.65 13.24
N LEU A 87 1.78 -8.90 12.18
CA LEU A 87 1.19 -7.56 12.22
C LEU A 87 -0.31 -7.59 11.91
N SER A 88 -0.95 -8.76 11.92
CA SER A 88 -2.41 -8.82 11.92
C SER A 88 -2.95 -8.14 13.19
N ALA A 89 -3.90 -7.22 13.03
CA ALA A 89 -4.55 -6.57 14.16
C ALA A 89 -5.45 -7.57 14.89
N TYR A 90 -5.28 -7.66 16.21
CA TYR A 90 -6.16 -8.48 17.03
C TYR A 90 -7.48 -7.76 17.30
N LYS A 91 -8.49 -8.50 17.74
CA LYS A 91 -9.81 -7.94 18.07
C LYS A 91 -9.74 -6.71 18.97
N LYS A 92 -8.87 -6.73 19.99
CA LYS A 92 -8.67 -5.59 20.90
C LYS A 92 -8.16 -4.33 20.17
N ASP A 93 -7.26 -4.51 19.21
CA ASP A 93 -6.65 -3.41 18.45
C ASP A 93 -7.70 -2.80 17.51
N ILE A 94 -8.54 -3.65 16.91
CA ILE A 94 -9.66 -3.24 16.05
C ILE A 94 -10.74 -2.50 16.84
N ILE A 95 -11.10 -2.97 18.05
CA ILE A 95 -12.04 -2.25 18.93
C ILE A 95 -11.54 -0.82 19.17
N GLU A 96 -10.26 -0.68 19.49
CA GLU A 96 -9.67 0.63 19.73
C GLU A 96 -9.61 1.48 18.44
N ALA A 97 -9.26 0.89 17.29
CA ALA A 97 -9.28 1.59 16.02
C ALA A 97 -10.68 2.08 15.63
N ILE A 98 -11.73 1.31 15.92
CA ILE A 98 -13.13 1.74 15.72
C ILE A 98 -13.48 2.90 16.64
N ASN A 99 -12.99 2.91 17.89
CA ASN A 99 -13.17 4.04 18.79
C ASN A 99 -12.46 5.29 18.28
N GLN A 100 -11.20 5.16 17.84
CA GLN A 100 -10.44 6.25 17.23
C GLN A 100 -11.09 6.75 15.93
N PHE A 101 -11.70 5.87 15.13
CA PHE A 101 -12.46 6.25 13.94
C PHE A 101 -13.72 7.06 14.28
N LYS A 102 -14.41 6.77 15.39
CA LYS A 102 -15.52 7.60 15.88
C LYS A 102 -15.03 8.97 16.33
N ILE A 103 -13.90 9.03 17.02
CA ILE A 103 -13.26 10.29 17.41
C ILE A 103 -12.87 11.09 16.17
N PHE A 104 -12.29 10.45 15.16
CA PHE A 104 -11.95 11.07 13.87
C PHE A 104 -13.17 11.73 13.22
N ASN A 105 -14.31 11.02 13.18
CA ASN A 105 -15.55 11.56 12.64
C ASN A 105 -16.10 12.75 13.44
N LYS A 106 -15.79 12.84 14.74
CA LYS A 106 -16.16 13.98 15.58
C LYS A 106 -15.21 15.17 15.38
N ASN A 107 -13.90 14.93 15.37
CA ASN A 107 -12.88 15.97 15.25
C ASN A 107 -12.82 16.57 13.85
N PHE A 108 -13.06 15.74 12.83
CA PHE A 108 -13.11 16.13 11.42
C PHE A 108 -14.49 15.74 10.87
N PRO A 109 -15.52 16.59 11.01
CA PRO A 109 -16.86 16.28 10.55
C PRO A 109 -16.88 15.81 9.09
N PRO A 110 -17.45 14.63 8.79
CA PRO A 110 -17.29 14.05 7.48
C PRO A 110 -18.24 14.70 6.47
N HIS A 111 -17.75 14.89 5.25
CA HIS A 111 -18.54 15.40 4.13
C HIS A 111 -19.39 14.30 3.45
N CYS A 112 -19.15 13.05 3.78
CA CYS A 112 -19.88 11.86 3.35
C CYS A 112 -20.02 10.88 4.53
N VAL A 113 -20.70 9.74 4.36
CA VAL A 113 -20.59 8.66 5.35
C VAL A 113 -19.26 7.98 5.13
N ARG A 114 -18.32 8.11 6.07
CA ARG A 114 -16.98 7.54 5.90
C ARG A 114 -16.98 6.02 6.00
N THR A 115 -16.09 5.40 5.24
CA THR A 115 -15.87 3.95 5.25
C THR A 115 -14.69 3.59 6.16
N PHE A 116 -14.87 2.50 6.90
CA PHE A 116 -13.79 1.84 7.64
C PHE A 116 -13.40 0.57 6.88
N THR A 117 -12.13 0.47 6.53
CA THR A 117 -11.58 -0.63 5.73
C THR A 117 -10.51 -1.33 6.55
N PHE A 118 -10.72 -2.59 6.89
CA PHE A 118 -9.76 -3.40 7.63
C PHE A 118 -8.77 -4.06 6.68
N VAL A 119 -7.46 -3.88 6.91
CA VAL A 119 -6.40 -4.44 6.06
C VAL A 119 -5.85 -5.69 6.72
N THR A 120 -5.95 -6.81 6.02
CA THR A 120 -5.42 -8.10 6.50
C THR A 120 -4.11 -8.45 5.80
N PRO A 121 -3.13 -9.00 6.52
CA PRO A 121 -1.94 -9.55 5.88
C PRO A 121 -2.23 -10.94 5.31
N TYR A 122 -1.25 -11.54 4.64
CA TYR A 122 -1.26 -12.99 4.51
C TYR A 122 -1.07 -13.63 5.89
N VAL A 123 -1.73 -14.76 6.15
CA VAL A 123 -1.72 -15.41 7.47
C VAL A 123 -1.62 -16.92 7.35
N GLY A 124 -0.81 -17.55 8.21
CA GLY A 124 -0.86 -19.01 8.40
C GLY A 124 -2.03 -19.44 9.28
N ASP A 125 -2.25 -20.75 9.42
CA ASP A 125 -3.39 -21.34 10.15
C ASP A 125 -3.54 -20.80 11.58
N LYS A 126 -2.41 -20.66 12.30
CA LYS A 126 -2.41 -20.13 13.66
C LYS A 126 -2.89 -18.68 13.72
N MET A 127 -2.42 -17.84 12.80
CA MET A 127 -2.81 -16.42 12.74
C MET A 127 -4.23 -16.24 12.19
N MET A 128 -4.69 -17.15 11.33
CA MET A 128 -6.08 -17.17 10.85
C MET A 128 -7.08 -17.29 12.02
N GLY A 129 -6.80 -18.13 13.03
CA GLY A 129 -7.69 -18.25 14.20
C GLY A 129 -7.91 -16.92 14.92
N PHE A 130 -6.84 -16.15 15.15
CA PHE A 130 -6.93 -14.81 15.73
C PHE A 130 -7.62 -13.80 14.81
N LEU A 131 -7.38 -13.92 13.50
CA LEU A 131 -8.01 -13.06 12.51
C LEU A 131 -9.52 -13.31 12.41
N GLU A 132 -9.99 -14.55 12.57
CA GLU A 132 -11.43 -14.86 12.59
C GLU A 132 -12.15 -14.16 13.75
N GLU A 133 -11.53 -14.07 14.94
CA GLU A 133 -12.13 -13.31 16.05
C GLU A 133 -12.30 -11.82 15.72
N SER A 134 -11.31 -11.26 15.03
CA SER A 134 -11.32 -9.88 14.51
C SER A 134 -12.42 -9.68 13.46
N LEU A 135 -12.56 -10.60 12.50
CA LEU A 135 -13.57 -10.54 11.44
C LEU A 135 -14.98 -10.75 11.99
N GLU A 136 -15.18 -11.67 12.93
CA GLU A 136 -16.45 -11.90 13.62
C GLU A 136 -16.91 -10.63 14.34
N TYR A 137 -15.99 -9.99 15.08
CA TYR A 137 -16.29 -8.72 15.73
C TYR A 137 -16.75 -7.65 14.71
N LEU A 138 -16.00 -7.44 13.63
CA LEU A 138 -16.36 -6.48 12.59
C LEU A 138 -17.72 -6.80 11.95
N ASN A 139 -17.98 -8.08 11.65
CA ASN A 139 -19.25 -8.52 11.06
C ASN A 139 -20.45 -8.27 11.98
N SER A 140 -20.24 -8.33 13.31
CA SER A 140 -21.27 -8.04 14.31
C SER A 140 -21.60 -6.55 14.47
N LEU A 141 -20.78 -5.65 13.94
CA LEU A 141 -20.99 -4.22 14.08
C LEU A 141 -22.11 -3.73 13.15
N ASN A 142 -23.08 -3.01 13.72
CA ASN A 142 -24.12 -2.34 12.96
C ASN A 142 -23.66 -0.93 12.55
N ILE A 143 -22.85 -0.84 11.49
CA ILE A 143 -22.38 0.44 10.92
C ILE A 143 -23.17 0.74 9.64
N LYS A 144 -23.44 2.03 9.38
CA LYS A 144 -24.25 2.48 8.23
C LYS A 144 -23.69 2.03 6.89
N ASN A 145 -22.37 2.02 6.73
CA ASN A 145 -21.70 1.45 5.56
C ASN A 145 -21.22 0.04 5.89
N PRO A 146 -21.30 -0.91 4.96
CA PRO A 146 -20.62 -2.19 5.07
C PRO A 146 -19.12 -1.98 5.35
N ILE A 147 -18.56 -2.82 6.21
CA ILE A 147 -17.13 -2.78 6.52
C ILE A 147 -16.41 -3.47 5.38
N GLU A 148 -15.41 -2.80 4.83
CA GLU A 148 -14.56 -3.39 3.81
C GLU A 148 -13.39 -4.13 4.46
N VAL A 149 -12.94 -5.20 3.82
CA VAL A 149 -11.78 -5.96 4.25
C VAL A 149 -10.85 -6.19 3.07
N VAL A 150 -9.65 -5.62 3.13
CA VAL A 150 -8.59 -5.88 2.14
C VAL A 150 -8.02 -7.26 2.39
N VAL A 151 -8.17 -8.16 1.41
CA VAL A 151 -7.69 -9.54 1.47
C VAL A 151 -6.36 -9.68 0.74
N ASN A 152 -5.31 -10.04 1.46
CA ASN A 152 -3.99 -10.36 0.88
C ASN A 152 -3.69 -11.86 0.87
N ASP A 153 -4.68 -12.69 1.19
CA ASP A 153 -4.61 -14.15 1.19
C ASP A 153 -5.95 -14.78 0.76
N PHE A 154 -5.89 -15.88 0.01
CA PHE A 154 -7.07 -16.58 -0.51
C PHE A 154 -7.85 -17.30 0.59
N GLY A 155 -7.20 -17.71 1.68
CA GLY A 155 -7.84 -18.23 2.88
C GLY A 155 -8.76 -17.19 3.52
N VAL A 156 -8.28 -15.96 3.69
CA VAL A 156 -9.10 -14.83 4.20
C VAL A 156 -10.29 -14.56 3.28
N LEU A 157 -10.06 -14.49 1.96
CA LEU A 157 -11.15 -14.29 0.98
C LEU A 157 -12.22 -15.38 1.09
N ARG A 158 -11.80 -16.64 1.23
CA ARG A 158 -12.69 -17.79 1.41
C ARG A 158 -13.48 -17.69 2.72
N VAL A 159 -12.84 -17.33 3.82
CA VAL A 159 -13.48 -17.19 5.13
C VAL A 159 -14.56 -16.11 5.08
N ILE A 160 -14.24 -14.93 4.55
CA ILE A 160 -15.20 -13.82 4.39
C ILE A 160 -16.41 -14.27 3.58
N ASN A 161 -16.20 -14.80 2.38
CA ASN A 161 -17.29 -15.21 1.50
C ASN A 161 -18.16 -16.35 2.08
N LYS A 162 -17.63 -17.18 2.98
CA LYS A 162 -18.37 -18.32 3.55
C LYS A 162 -19.07 -18.00 4.87
N LYS A 163 -18.51 -17.13 5.69
CA LYS A 163 -18.95 -16.92 7.09
C LYS A 163 -19.58 -15.56 7.35
N TYR A 164 -19.21 -14.52 6.58
CA TYR A 164 -19.53 -13.14 6.93
C TYR A 164 -20.33 -12.45 5.82
N THR A 165 -21.53 -11.95 6.17
CA THR A 165 -22.43 -11.29 5.22
C THR A 165 -22.29 -9.77 5.22
N ASN A 166 -21.76 -9.18 6.29
CA ASN A 166 -21.63 -7.74 6.45
C ASN A 166 -20.24 -7.20 6.05
N LEU A 167 -19.32 -8.10 5.67
CA LEU A 167 -17.96 -7.75 5.27
C LEU A 167 -17.83 -7.79 3.75
N LYS A 168 -17.32 -6.71 3.16
CA LYS A 168 -17.09 -6.60 1.72
C LYS A 168 -15.61 -6.82 1.40
N PRO A 169 -15.25 -7.84 0.59
CA PRO A 169 -13.86 -8.07 0.24
C PRO A 169 -13.36 -7.02 -0.76
N VAL A 170 -12.16 -6.50 -0.51
CA VAL A 170 -11.35 -5.71 -1.44
C VAL A 170 -10.11 -6.54 -1.78
N PHE A 171 -9.83 -6.77 -3.06
CA PHE A 171 -8.66 -7.56 -3.45
C PHE A 171 -7.38 -6.79 -3.15
N GLY A 172 -6.53 -7.30 -2.26
CA GLY A 172 -5.33 -6.61 -1.80
C GLY A 172 -4.20 -6.59 -2.82
N ARG A 173 -3.25 -5.67 -2.62
CA ARG A 173 -2.12 -5.45 -3.55
C ARG A 173 -1.05 -6.53 -3.52
N LEU A 174 -1.12 -7.48 -2.58
CA LEU A 174 -0.17 -8.61 -2.49
C LEU A 174 -0.63 -9.86 -3.23
N ILE A 175 -1.94 -10.02 -3.42
CA ILE A 175 -2.52 -11.28 -3.90
C ILE A 175 -2.56 -11.39 -5.43
N HIS A 176 -2.51 -10.26 -6.14
CA HIS A 176 -2.36 -10.21 -7.59
C HIS A 176 -0.91 -9.93 -8.01
N LYS A 177 -0.52 -10.40 -9.20
CA LYS A 177 0.86 -10.33 -9.70
C LYS A 177 1.02 -9.21 -10.72
N ILE A 178 1.22 -7.99 -10.23
CA ILE A 178 1.86 -6.95 -11.04
C ILE A 178 3.37 -7.11 -10.98
N LEU A 179 4.05 -6.93 -12.10
CA LEU A 179 5.50 -6.87 -12.12
C LEU A 179 5.96 -5.59 -11.42
N LYS A 180 6.47 -5.76 -10.20
CA LYS A 180 6.89 -4.69 -9.27
C LYS A 180 8.37 -4.29 -9.41
N THR A 181 9.00 -4.63 -10.54
CA THR A 181 10.47 -4.58 -10.67
C THR A 181 11.02 -3.17 -10.42
N PRO A 182 12.00 -3.01 -9.50
CA PRO A 182 12.58 -1.71 -9.14
C PRO A 182 13.44 -1.10 -10.27
N LEU A 183 13.84 -1.93 -11.24
CA LEU A 183 14.75 -1.58 -12.33
C LEU A 183 14.04 -1.22 -13.65
N ILE A 184 12.71 -1.11 -13.67
CA ILE A 184 11.98 -0.77 -14.91
C ILE A 184 12.31 0.63 -15.43
N ASP A 185 12.85 1.50 -14.58
CA ASP A 185 13.37 2.81 -15.00
C ASP A 185 14.56 2.71 -15.95
N THR A 186 15.20 1.54 -16.04
CA THR A 186 16.14 1.18 -17.10
C THR A 186 15.43 0.32 -18.13
N TYR A 187 14.64 0.95 -19.01
CA TYR A 187 14.22 0.31 -20.27
C TYR A 187 15.48 0.02 -21.10
N GLY A 188 16.05 -1.16 -20.88
CA GLY A 188 17.36 -1.54 -21.37
C GLY A 188 17.32 -2.93 -21.97
N TYR A 189 17.66 -3.00 -23.25
CA TYR A 189 17.77 -4.25 -23.99
C TYR A 189 18.76 -5.24 -23.35
N GLU A 190 19.84 -4.73 -22.76
CA GLU A 190 20.93 -5.53 -22.17
C GLU A 190 20.49 -6.35 -20.94
N ALA A 191 19.41 -5.95 -20.26
CA ALA A 191 18.94 -6.60 -19.04
C ALA A 191 17.79 -7.59 -19.28
N HIS A 192 17.36 -7.79 -20.53
CA HIS A 192 16.22 -8.64 -20.89
C HIS A 192 16.67 -9.86 -21.71
N PRO A 193 16.05 -11.05 -21.61
CA PRO A 193 16.41 -12.20 -22.45
C PRO A 193 16.26 -11.96 -23.96
N ALA A 194 15.39 -11.02 -24.35
CA ALA A 194 15.34 -10.54 -25.75
C ALA A 194 16.67 -9.92 -26.20
N GLY A 195 17.45 -9.41 -25.23
CA GLY A 195 18.87 -9.04 -25.20
C GLY A 195 19.85 -10.00 -25.87
N ASP A 196 19.50 -11.27 -25.93
CA ASP A 196 20.32 -12.28 -26.58
C ASP A 196 19.83 -12.56 -28.00
N LEU A 197 18.54 -12.38 -28.28
CA LEU A 197 17.91 -12.71 -29.56
C LEU A 197 18.31 -11.78 -30.72
N ILE A 198 18.74 -10.55 -30.44
CA ILE A 198 19.18 -9.61 -31.49
C ILE A 198 20.68 -9.31 -31.42
N LYS A 199 21.44 -9.95 -30.51
CA LYS A 199 22.89 -9.71 -30.32
C LYS A 199 23.71 -9.97 -31.59
N ASN A 200 23.28 -10.94 -32.39
CA ASN A 200 23.95 -11.36 -33.62
C ASN A 200 23.37 -10.73 -34.90
N LYS A 201 22.43 -9.77 -34.77
CA LYS A 201 21.81 -9.10 -35.94
C LYS A 201 22.66 -7.92 -36.43
N PRO A 202 22.50 -7.47 -37.70
CA PRO A 202 23.12 -6.25 -38.19
C PRO A 202 22.73 -5.03 -37.35
N GLU A 203 23.62 -4.02 -37.22
CA GLU A 203 23.39 -2.85 -36.35
C GLU A 203 22.11 -2.06 -36.67
N GLN A 204 21.77 -1.89 -37.95
CA GLN A 204 20.50 -1.26 -38.34
C GLN A 204 19.28 -2.05 -37.87
N GLU A 205 19.34 -3.38 -37.92
CA GLU A 205 18.26 -4.26 -37.47
C GLU A 205 18.17 -4.26 -35.93
N LYS A 206 19.32 -4.22 -35.23
CA LYS A 206 19.37 -4.08 -33.77
C LYS A 206 18.69 -2.80 -33.30
N LEU A 207 18.98 -1.66 -33.93
CA LEU A 207 18.38 -0.37 -33.60
C LEU A 207 16.84 -0.42 -33.74
N ARG A 208 16.34 -0.94 -34.87
CA ARG A 208 14.89 -1.08 -35.08
C ARG A 208 14.23 -2.00 -34.05
N LEU A 209 14.84 -3.16 -33.79
CA LEU A 209 14.29 -4.14 -32.84
C LEU A 209 14.38 -3.66 -31.39
N ARG A 210 15.40 -2.86 -31.04
CA ARG A 210 15.51 -2.23 -29.73
C ARG A 210 14.29 -1.35 -29.44
N ASP A 211 13.90 -0.50 -30.37
CA ASP A 211 12.74 0.38 -30.20
C ASP A 211 11.43 -0.42 -30.06
N GLU A 212 11.29 -1.51 -30.83
CA GLU A 212 10.14 -2.41 -30.72
C GLU A 212 10.13 -3.13 -29.36
N ILE A 213 11.24 -3.71 -28.92
CA ILE A 213 11.35 -4.39 -27.62
C ILE A 213 10.98 -3.44 -26.47
N VAL A 214 11.51 -2.21 -26.48
CA VAL A 214 11.18 -1.21 -25.46
C VAL A 214 9.69 -0.90 -25.47
N LYS A 215 9.06 -0.72 -26.64
CA LYS A 215 7.61 -0.51 -26.74
C LYS A 215 6.81 -1.69 -26.16
N TRP A 216 7.20 -2.93 -26.45
CA TRP A 216 6.55 -4.12 -25.90
C TRP A 216 6.72 -4.24 -24.39
N GLN A 217 7.92 -3.95 -23.87
CA GLN A 217 8.19 -3.91 -22.44
C GLN A 217 7.32 -2.88 -21.74
N ILE A 218 7.27 -1.64 -22.25
CA ILE A 218 6.40 -0.58 -21.71
C ILE A 218 4.96 -1.05 -21.68
N LYS A 219 4.44 -1.60 -22.80
CA LYS A 219 3.07 -2.11 -22.87
C LYS A 219 2.81 -3.21 -21.84
N PHE A 220 3.74 -4.15 -21.68
CA PHE A 220 3.61 -5.25 -20.74
C PHE A 220 3.65 -4.77 -19.28
N TYR A 221 4.60 -3.91 -18.93
CA TYR A 221 4.71 -3.36 -17.58
C TYR A 221 3.55 -2.41 -17.23
N ASN A 222 2.93 -1.79 -18.22
CA ASN A 222 1.72 -0.98 -18.08
C ASN A 222 0.43 -1.81 -18.12
N SER A 223 0.51 -3.13 -18.04
CA SER A 223 -0.67 -4.00 -17.93
C SER A 223 -0.82 -4.54 -16.51
N SER A 224 -2.06 -4.78 -16.12
CA SER A 224 -2.43 -5.46 -14.87
C SER A 224 -3.31 -6.67 -15.20
N GLU A 225 -3.17 -7.75 -14.47
CA GLU A 225 -4.05 -8.93 -14.60
C GLU A 225 -5.53 -8.60 -14.36
N VAL A 226 -5.82 -7.50 -13.66
CA VAL A 226 -7.19 -7.00 -13.47
C VAL A 226 -7.87 -6.61 -14.80
N SER A 227 -7.08 -6.36 -15.85
CA SER A 227 -7.59 -6.14 -17.21
C SER A 227 -8.07 -7.40 -17.93
N LEU A 228 -7.77 -8.60 -17.40
CA LEU A 228 -8.12 -9.87 -18.02
C LEU A 228 -9.54 -10.28 -17.65
N ASP A 229 -10.37 -10.62 -18.63
CA ASP A 229 -11.76 -11.06 -18.42
C ASP A 229 -11.85 -12.24 -17.44
N LEU A 230 -10.96 -13.23 -17.59
CA LEU A 230 -10.88 -14.39 -16.69
C LEU A 230 -10.68 -13.99 -15.23
N PHE A 231 -9.86 -12.97 -14.99
CA PHE A 231 -9.61 -12.48 -13.64
C PHE A 231 -10.81 -11.67 -13.13
N GLN A 232 -11.45 -10.86 -13.97
CA GLN A 232 -12.67 -10.14 -13.59
C GLN A 232 -13.81 -11.09 -13.25
N ASP A 233 -13.97 -12.20 -13.99
CA ASP A 233 -14.96 -13.24 -13.69
C ASP A 233 -14.67 -13.91 -12.34
N PHE A 234 -13.39 -14.15 -12.04
CA PHE A 234 -12.97 -14.61 -10.72
C PHE A 234 -13.36 -13.61 -9.62
N LEU A 235 -13.09 -12.31 -9.80
CA LEU A 235 -13.43 -11.28 -8.81
C LEU A 235 -14.96 -11.18 -8.59
N LYS A 236 -15.75 -11.20 -9.67
CA LYS A 236 -17.22 -11.20 -9.62
C LYS A 236 -17.75 -12.41 -8.84
N LYS A 237 -17.18 -13.60 -9.05
CA LYS A 237 -17.56 -14.83 -8.34
C LYS A 237 -17.43 -14.70 -6.81
N PHE A 238 -16.49 -13.90 -6.33
CA PHE A 238 -16.25 -13.66 -4.91
C PHE A 238 -16.80 -12.31 -4.42
N SER A 239 -17.70 -11.70 -5.19
CA SER A 239 -18.32 -10.39 -4.88
C SER A 239 -17.29 -9.29 -4.60
N VAL A 240 -16.15 -9.34 -5.29
CA VAL A 240 -15.10 -8.33 -5.16
C VAL A 240 -15.39 -7.18 -6.11
N GLU A 241 -15.67 -6.01 -5.54
CA GLU A 241 -15.99 -4.78 -6.29
C GLU A 241 -14.77 -3.88 -6.50
N ARG A 242 -13.65 -4.18 -5.84
CA ARG A 242 -12.46 -3.32 -5.80
C ARG A 242 -11.14 -4.09 -5.75
N VAL A 243 -10.11 -3.52 -6.36
CA VAL A 243 -8.73 -4.05 -6.34
C VAL A 243 -7.75 -2.95 -5.93
N ALA A 244 -6.86 -3.28 -5.00
CA ALA A 244 -5.77 -2.42 -4.57
C ALA A 244 -4.57 -2.54 -5.49
N LEU A 245 -4.08 -1.43 -6.03
CA LEU A 245 -2.88 -1.35 -6.87
C LEU A 245 -1.86 -0.41 -6.24
N ASP A 246 -0.58 -0.66 -6.46
CA ASP A 246 0.47 0.29 -6.12
C ASP A 246 0.52 1.40 -7.16
N TYR A 247 0.67 2.66 -6.72
CA TYR A 247 1.04 3.74 -7.63
C TYR A 247 2.45 3.50 -8.16
N MET A 248 2.64 3.54 -9.47
CA MET A 248 3.94 3.36 -10.10
C MET A 248 4.13 4.46 -11.15
N GLU A 249 5.15 5.30 -10.98
CA GLU A 249 5.46 6.34 -11.95
C GLU A 249 5.73 5.72 -13.34
N LYS A 250 5.43 6.49 -14.40
CA LYS A 250 5.60 6.10 -15.81
C LYS A 250 4.72 4.93 -16.27
N ARG A 251 3.73 4.50 -15.47
CA ARG A 251 2.77 3.45 -15.82
C ARG A 251 1.35 3.93 -16.02
N GLU A 252 1.17 4.94 -16.88
CA GLU A 252 -0.10 5.64 -17.04
C GLU A 252 -1.25 4.74 -17.53
N ASP A 253 -0.92 3.70 -18.31
CA ASP A 253 -1.91 2.74 -18.84
C ASP A 253 -2.23 1.59 -17.88
N LEU A 254 -1.52 1.47 -16.73
CA LEU A 254 -1.81 0.44 -15.73
C LEU A 254 -3.26 0.49 -15.23
N PHE A 255 -3.88 1.67 -15.37
CA PHE A 255 -5.17 2.00 -14.84
C PHE A 255 -6.26 2.21 -15.90
N SER A 256 -5.93 2.14 -17.20
CA SER A 256 -6.79 2.64 -18.28
C SER A 256 -7.83 1.64 -18.80
N SER A 257 -7.68 0.35 -18.48
CA SER A 257 -8.48 -0.73 -19.07
C SER A 257 -9.63 -1.24 -18.19
N GLN A 258 -9.93 -0.56 -17.08
CA GLN A 258 -10.85 -1.08 -16.05
C GLN A 258 -12.13 -0.24 -15.97
N LYS A 259 -13.23 -0.78 -16.51
CA LYS A 259 -14.50 -0.04 -16.60
C LYS A 259 -15.45 -0.32 -15.45
N ASP A 260 -15.43 -1.52 -14.89
CA ASP A 260 -16.47 -1.99 -13.97
C ASP A 260 -15.99 -2.29 -12.54
N ILE A 261 -14.70 -2.12 -12.26
CA ILE A 261 -14.11 -2.40 -10.95
C ILE A 261 -13.43 -1.16 -10.38
N GLY A 262 -13.61 -0.93 -9.08
CA GLY A 262 -12.99 0.20 -8.40
C GLY A 262 -11.51 -0.05 -8.12
N ILE A 263 -10.66 0.97 -8.34
CA ILE A 263 -9.24 0.86 -8.00
C ILE A 263 -8.93 1.60 -6.71
N ASP A 264 -8.21 0.92 -5.82
CA ASP A 264 -7.62 1.49 -4.61
C ASP A 264 -6.13 1.69 -4.84
N LEU A 265 -5.75 2.90 -5.22
CA LEU A 265 -4.37 3.22 -5.61
C LEU A 265 -3.56 3.62 -4.37
N TYR A 266 -2.67 2.74 -3.93
CA TYR A 266 -1.76 2.96 -2.80
C TYR A 266 -0.64 3.92 -3.16
N TYR A 267 -0.47 4.96 -2.36
CA TYR A 267 0.50 6.04 -2.55
C TYR A 267 1.06 6.49 -1.20
N PRO A 268 2.34 6.87 -1.07
CA PRO A 268 3.39 6.92 -2.09
C PRO A 268 4.26 5.65 -2.15
N TRP A 269 3.91 4.61 -1.40
CA TRP A 269 4.75 3.43 -1.23
C TRP A 269 4.33 2.30 -2.15
N ALA A 270 5.10 2.09 -3.22
CA ALA A 270 4.96 0.90 -4.04
C ALA A 270 5.71 -0.27 -3.42
N LEU A 271 5.03 -1.40 -3.21
CA LEU A 271 5.67 -2.62 -2.79
C LEU A 271 6.60 -3.14 -3.90
N ILE A 272 7.81 -3.54 -3.53
CA ILE A 272 8.78 -4.17 -4.43
C ILE A 272 8.82 -5.68 -4.21
N PHE A 273 8.89 -6.10 -2.95
CA PHE A 273 8.92 -7.51 -2.57
C PHE A 273 8.32 -7.69 -1.17
N THR A 274 7.88 -8.92 -0.91
CA THR A 274 7.48 -9.41 0.40
C THR A 274 7.97 -10.85 0.52
N GLY A 275 8.36 -11.27 1.72
CA GLY A 275 8.92 -12.60 1.95
C GLY A 275 8.63 -13.14 3.34
N ARG A 276 9.07 -14.37 3.63
CA ARG A 276 9.01 -14.92 5.00
C ARG A 276 10.21 -14.50 5.85
N LEU A 277 11.31 -14.08 5.21
CA LEU A 277 12.48 -13.54 5.88
C LEU A 277 12.25 -12.08 6.23
N CYS A 278 12.78 -11.64 7.36
CA CYS A 278 12.55 -10.31 7.88
C CYS A 278 13.87 -9.71 8.36
N ASP A 279 14.53 -8.94 7.51
CA ASP A 279 15.80 -8.28 7.86
C ASP A 279 15.62 -7.30 9.01
N THR A 280 14.46 -6.65 9.11
CA THR A 280 14.16 -5.79 10.25
C THR A 280 14.17 -6.56 11.56
N SER A 281 13.60 -7.77 11.61
CA SER A 281 13.74 -8.66 12.77
C SER A 281 15.14 -9.24 12.91
N GLY A 282 15.88 -9.35 11.81
CA GLY A 282 17.30 -9.72 11.74
C GLY A 282 18.22 -8.85 12.59
N ILE A 283 17.85 -7.58 12.82
CA ILE A 283 18.60 -6.62 13.64
C ILE A 283 18.74 -7.13 15.09
N GLU A 284 17.66 -7.62 15.68
CA GLU A 284 17.65 -8.14 17.06
C GLU A 284 17.85 -9.67 17.10
N ASN A 285 17.57 -10.38 16.00
CA ASN A 285 17.74 -11.84 15.90
C ASN A 285 18.25 -12.23 14.50
N PRO A 286 19.59 -12.35 14.30
CA PRO A 286 20.20 -12.62 12.99
C PRO A 286 19.66 -13.85 12.27
N THR A 287 19.19 -14.87 13.00
CA THR A 287 18.60 -16.08 12.42
C THR A 287 17.37 -15.75 11.56
N ARG A 288 16.58 -14.74 11.91
CA ARG A 288 15.36 -14.34 11.18
C ARG A 288 15.62 -13.63 9.85
N ALA A 289 16.84 -13.13 9.62
CA ALA A 289 17.25 -12.62 8.32
C ALA A 289 17.57 -13.78 7.34
N MET A 290 17.94 -14.94 7.87
CA MET A 290 18.45 -16.07 7.07
C MET A 290 17.46 -17.22 6.95
N TYR A 291 16.61 -17.42 7.97
CA TYR A 291 15.70 -18.54 8.07
C TYR A 291 14.31 -18.09 8.50
N ALA A 292 13.27 -18.73 7.95
CA ALA A 292 11.92 -18.61 8.47
C ALA A 292 11.84 -19.40 9.79
N THR A 293 11.54 -18.71 10.89
CA THR A 293 11.38 -19.35 12.20
C THR A 293 9.94 -19.22 12.68
N ASP A 294 9.44 -20.23 13.40
CA ASP A 294 8.09 -20.22 13.99
C ASP A 294 8.05 -19.53 15.36
N ASP A 295 9.16 -18.90 15.78
CA ASP A 295 9.24 -18.18 17.05
C ASP A 295 8.26 -17.01 17.09
N ILE A 296 7.91 -16.55 18.29
CA ILE A 296 7.11 -15.33 18.48
C ILE A 296 7.89 -14.15 17.89
N CYS A 297 7.26 -13.43 16.96
CA CYS A 297 7.85 -12.24 16.35
C CYS A 297 7.93 -11.12 17.39
N PRO A 298 9.11 -10.53 17.65
CA PRO A 298 9.27 -9.41 18.56
C PRO A 298 8.71 -8.08 18.01
N ARG A 299 8.24 -8.07 16.75
CA ARG A 299 7.77 -6.87 16.02
C ARG A 299 8.81 -5.74 16.00
N THR A 300 10.08 -6.09 15.81
CA THR A 300 11.21 -5.14 15.67
C THR A 300 10.94 -4.02 14.66
N CYS A 301 10.09 -4.26 13.66
CA CYS A 301 9.65 -3.26 12.68
C CYS A 301 8.81 -2.11 13.24
N SER A 302 8.30 -2.20 14.48
CA SER A 302 7.70 -1.06 15.18
C SER A 302 8.74 -0.04 15.63
N LYS A 303 10.01 -0.43 15.71
CA LYS A 303 11.12 0.42 16.14
C LYS A 303 12.07 0.77 15.00
N TYR A 304 12.30 -0.16 14.08
CA TYR A 304 13.30 -0.01 13.04
C TYR A 304 12.69 -0.09 11.65
N ASP A 305 13.27 0.66 10.72
CA ASP A 305 13.21 0.42 9.29
C ASP A 305 14.64 0.27 8.75
N ILE A 306 14.76 -0.24 7.52
CA ILE A 306 16.03 -0.38 6.82
C ILE A 306 15.94 0.45 5.56
N SER A 307 16.76 1.50 5.44
CA SER A 307 16.86 2.31 4.23
C SER A 307 18.04 1.87 3.37
N TYR A 308 17.80 1.68 2.08
CA TYR A 308 18.83 1.30 1.11
C TYR A 308 19.34 2.53 0.38
N LYS A 309 20.64 2.81 0.51
CA LYS A 309 21.32 3.84 -0.29
C LYS A 309 21.75 3.26 -1.63
N VAL A 310 20.86 3.33 -2.62
CA VAL A 310 21.16 2.90 -3.99
C VAL A 310 21.56 4.14 -4.80
N LYS A 311 22.82 4.19 -5.25
CA LYS A 311 23.43 5.39 -5.86
C LYS A 311 22.80 5.83 -7.20
N THR A 312 22.05 4.95 -7.85
CA THR A 312 21.64 5.09 -9.25
C THR A 312 20.17 5.44 -9.45
N ILE A 313 19.42 5.67 -8.36
CA ILE A 313 17.97 5.85 -8.40
C ILE A 313 17.52 7.10 -7.65
N GLY A 314 16.51 7.79 -8.18
CA GLY A 314 15.95 9.02 -7.62
C GLY A 314 14.82 8.80 -6.61
N TYR A 315 14.70 7.61 -6.03
CA TYR A 315 13.65 7.24 -5.08
C TYR A 315 14.23 6.63 -3.80
N ASN A 316 13.48 6.74 -2.70
CA ASN A 316 13.81 6.10 -1.45
C ASN A 316 13.39 4.63 -1.48
N MET A 317 14.31 3.73 -1.13
CA MET A 317 14.01 2.32 -0.89
C MET A 317 14.07 2.02 0.60
N ILE A 318 12.98 1.47 1.13
CA ILE A 318 12.83 1.20 2.56
C ILE A 318 12.24 -0.19 2.75
N GLN A 319 12.81 -0.97 3.65
CA GLN A 319 12.20 -2.19 4.15
C GLN A 319 11.69 -1.96 5.56
N ARG A 320 10.43 -2.34 5.79
CA ARG A 320 9.82 -2.36 7.11
C ARG A 320 9.12 -3.69 7.30
N GLY A 321 9.63 -4.47 8.26
CA GLY A 321 9.22 -5.85 8.43
C GLY A 321 9.82 -6.74 7.34
N ASN A 322 8.99 -7.62 6.79
CA ASN A 322 9.36 -8.60 5.79
C ASN A 322 9.21 -8.10 4.34
N SER A 323 8.99 -6.79 4.16
CA SER A 323 8.59 -6.23 2.88
C SER A 323 9.35 -4.96 2.55
N GLY A 324 9.80 -4.88 1.30
CA GLY A 324 10.52 -3.75 0.72
C GLY A 324 9.60 -2.88 -0.13
N TYR A 325 9.78 -1.57 -0.01
CA TYR A 325 8.99 -0.54 -0.66
C TYR A 325 9.90 0.48 -1.36
N ARG A 326 9.39 1.10 -2.42
CA ARG A 326 9.96 2.30 -3.02
C ARG A 326 8.98 3.46 -2.96
N SER A 327 9.49 4.67 -2.80
CA SER A 327 8.68 5.89 -2.86
C SER A 327 8.40 6.28 -4.32
N GLU A 328 7.16 6.63 -4.61
CA GLU A 328 6.66 7.08 -5.91
C GLU A 328 5.90 8.37 -5.65
N LEU A 329 6.47 9.51 -6.03
CA LEU A 329 6.02 10.81 -5.56
C LEU A 329 5.26 11.59 -6.63
N ASN A 330 5.66 11.50 -7.89
CA ASN A 330 5.18 12.39 -8.95
C ASN A 330 3.84 11.93 -9.54
N LEU A 331 2.72 12.45 -9.06
CA LEU A 331 1.36 12.15 -9.52
C LEU A 331 1.03 12.68 -10.93
N ASP A 332 1.97 13.28 -11.68
CA ASP A 332 1.73 13.68 -13.07
C ASP A 332 1.43 12.49 -13.99
N PHE A 333 1.97 11.31 -13.70
CA PHE A 333 1.66 10.08 -14.46
C PHE A 333 0.25 9.53 -14.19
N LEU A 334 -0.51 10.16 -13.28
CA LEU A 334 -1.91 9.81 -13.08
C LEU A 334 -2.80 10.60 -14.03
N LYS A 335 -3.46 9.90 -14.95
CA LYS A 335 -4.33 10.51 -15.96
C LYS A 335 -5.56 11.18 -15.34
N GLU A 336 -6.04 12.25 -15.99
CA GLU A 336 -7.15 13.04 -15.46
C GLU A 336 -8.47 12.27 -15.36
N ASP A 337 -8.73 11.36 -16.30
CA ASP A 337 -9.93 10.50 -16.31
C ASP A 337 -9.93 9.58 -15.08
N PHE A 338 -8.78 8.98 -14.74
CA PHE A 338 -8.61 8.22 -13.51
C PHE A 338 -8.87 9.07 -12.27
N VAL A 339 -8.34 10.30 -12.26
CA VAL A 339 -8.52 11.27 -11.16
C VAL A 339 -9.99 11.69 -11.02
N LYS A 340 -10.70 11.91 -12.12
CA LYS A 340 -12.10 12.35 -12.13
C LYS A 340 -13.07 11.22 -11.80
N ASN A 341 -12.70 9.96 -12.02
CA ASN A 341 -13.53 8.80 -11.69
C ASN A 341 -13.72 8.68 -10.16
N GLN A 342 -14.98 8.74 -9.71
CA GLN A 342 -15.35 8.63 -8.29
C GLN A 342 -15.33 7.20 -7.77
N ASN A 343 -15.31 6.20 -8.66
CA ASN A 343 -15.12 4.80 -8.27
C ASN A 343 -13.67 4.50 -7.88
N ASN A 344 -12.71 5.39 -8.16
CA ASN A 344 -11.31 5.22 -7.79
C ASN A 344 -10.99 5.91 -6.46
N ARG A 345 -10.08 5.31 -5.70
CA ARG A 345 -9.57 5.83 -4.43
C ARG A 345 -8.08 6.07 -4.54
N LEU A 346 -7.61 7.17 -3.98
CA LEU A 346 -6.23 7.31 -3.57
C LEU A 346 -6.14 6.89 -2.11
N VAL A 347 -5.40 5.82 -1.86
CA VAL A 347 -5.09 5.33 -0.52
C VAL A 347 -3.74 5.90 -0.13
N PHE A 348 -3.77 7.03 0.58
CA PHE A 348 -2.57 7.69 1.05
C PHE A 348 -2.06 7.03 2.34
N ALA A 349 -0.86 6.48 2.30
CA ALA A 349 -0.16 5.88 3.43
C ALA A 349 1.00 6.79 3.85
N PRO A 350 0.83 7.66 4.87
CA PRO A 350 1.89 8.57 5.33
C PRO A 350 3.19 7.82 5.68
N PHE A 351 3.05 6.63 6.26
CA PHE A 351 4.13 5.72 6.63
C PHE A 351 3.82 4.32 6.12
N ILE A 352 4.86 3.49 5.97
CA ILE A 352 4.70 2.07 5.66
C ILE A 352 3.93 1.40 6.81
N SER A 353 2.84 0.72 6.48
CA SER A 353 1.89 0.14 7.43
C SER A 353 2.46 -1.06 8.17
N VAL A 354 2.96 -0.83 9.39
CA VAL A 354 3.28 -1.86 10.37
C VAL A 354 2.44 -1.78 11.63
#